data_AF-A0A7Y6XP13-F1
#
_entry.id   AF-A0A7Y6XP13-F1
#
_cell.length_a   1.000
_cell.length_b   1.000
_cell.length_c   1.000
_cell.angle_alpha   90.00
_cell.angle_beta   90.00
_cell.angle_gamma   90.00
#
_symmetry.space_group_name_H-M   'P 1'
#
loop_
_entity.id
_entity.type
_entity.pdbx_description
1 polymer ?
#
loop_
_entity_poly.entity_id
_entity_poly.type
_entity_poly.pdbx_seq_one_letter_code
_entity_poly.pdbx_strand_id
1 'polypeptide(L)'
;MKKIWDAQSNKTMYAIDEEALHKRVIGKKMKAARWVNKMEKVLMTSLLFASALIWSAVIYKSRYEMPQLVLGSLMLLGALAIFIGRRRRLSWQNSFENSMLGDIDQAIANASYQVKLSQSGKWAYIVIAIFAVISVFNDASEWWKGALVLAFFIVGYFAARWEHKTFYVSQKRGLESMRQKLIQMQDEPLPLPE
;
A
#
# COMPACT_ATOMS: atom_id res chain seq x y z
N MET A 1 -30.00 -7.00 9.90
CA MET A 1 -30.72 -6.07 10.78
C MET A 1 -31.75 -6.88 11.55
N LYS A 2 -31.55 -7.09 12.86
CA LYS A 2 -32.55 -7.74 13.72
C LYS A 2 -33.15 -6.65 14.60
N LYS A 3 -34.45 -6.40 14.43
CA LYS A 3 -35.25 -5.45 15.20
C LYS A 3 -35.67 -6.18 16.49
N ILE A 4 -34.94 -5.97 17.57
CA ILE A 4 -35.39 -6.37 18.91
C ILE A 4 -36.13 -5.16 19.46
N TRP A 5 -37.44 -5.31 19.64
CA TRP A 5 -38.31 -4.32 20.25
C TRP A 5 -38.20 -4.51 21.76
N ASP A 6 -37.50 -3.62 22.46
CA ASP A 6 -37.53 -3.58 23.92
C ASP A 6 -38.45 -2.45 24.33
N ALA A 7 -39.62 -2.81 24.87
CA ALA A 7 -40.75 -1.90 25.12
C ALA A 7 -40.55 -1.02 26.37
N GLN A 8 -39.36 -1.03 26.98
CA GLN A 8 -39.13 -0.40 28.28
C GLN A 8 -38.28 0.88 28.24
N SER A 9 -37.70 1.25 27.08
CA SER A 9 -37.07 2.56 26.90
C SER A 9 -37.76 3.33 25.78
N ASN A 10 -38.52 4.37 26.13
CA ASN A 10 -39.14 5.33 25.21
C ASN A 10 -38.08 6.27 24.57
N LYS A 11 -37.02 5.68 24.02
CA LYS A 11 -36.04 6.34 23.16
C LYS A 11 -36.08 5.59 21.84
N THR A 12 -36.35 6.29 20.75
CA THR A 12 -36.17 5.76 19.39
C THR A 12 -34.72 5.31 19.26
N MET A 13 -34.46 4.01 19.46
CA MET A 13 -33.15 3.41 19.30
C MET A 13 -32.75 3.40 17.81
N TYR A 14 -32.36 4.56 17.30
CA TYR A 14 -31.08 4.66 16.62
C TYR A 14 -29.97 4.66 17.68
N ALA A 15 -29.95 3.62 18.52
CA ALA A 15 -28.77 3.31 19.30
C ALA A 15 -27.77 2.76 18.28
N ILE A 16 -27.07 3.67 17.60
CA ILE A 16 -25.83 3.34 16.93
C ILE A 16 -24.97 2.72 18.03
N ASP A 17 -24.81 1.41 17.96
CA ASP A 17 -23.93 0.68 18.86
C ASP A 17 -22.51 1.23 18.63
N GLU A 18 -22.15 2.20 19.47
CA GLU A 18 -20.87 2.91 19.41
C GLU A 18 -19.72 1.92 19.53
N GLU A 19 -19.93 0.82 20.28
CA GLU A 19 -18.97 -0.26 20.42
C GLU A 19 -18.83 -1.07 19.12
N ALA A 20 -19.93 -1.40 18.43
CA ALA A 20 -19.90 -2.05 17.12
C ALA A 20 -19.30 -1.15 16.04
N LEU A 21 -19.57 0.15 16.08
CA LEU A 21 -18.98 1.14 15.17
C LEU A 21 -17.47 1.27 15.42
N HIS A 22 -17.07 1.39 16.68
CA HIS A 22 -15.67 1.46 17.08
C HIS A 22 -14.91 0.19 16.70
N LYS A 23 -15.48 -1.00 16.95
CA LYS A 23 -14.91 -2.29 16.49
C LYS A 23 -14.73 -2.33 14.97
N ARG A 24 -15.66 -1.77 14.21
CA ARG A 24 -15.57 -1.69 12.74
C ARG A 24 -14.44 -0.75 12.28
N VAL A 25 -14.27 0.38 12.97
CA VAL A 25 -13.19 1.34 12.74
C VAL A 25 -11.83 0.70 13.04
N ILE A 26 -11.66 0.09 14.22
CA ILE A 26 -10.44 -0.65 14.60
C ILE A 26 -10.15 -1.76 13.57
N GLY A 27 -11.17 -2.53 13.18
CA GLY A 27 -11.02 -3.57 12.18
C GLY A 27 -10.49 -3.05 10.84
N LYS A 28 -10.95 -1.88 10.39
CA LYS A 28 -10.46 -1.21 9.18
C LYS A 28 -9.04 -0.66 9.34
N LYS A 29 -8.72 -0.03 10.47
CA LYS A 29 -7.37 0.42 10.85
C LYS A 29 -6.37 -0.73 10.79
N MET A 30 -6.68 -1.83 11.48
CA MET A 30 -5.85 -3.03 11.53
C MET A 30 -5.71 -3.70 10.16
N LYS A 31 -6.77 -3.72 9.34
CA LYS A 31 -6.70 -4.24 7.97
C LYS A 31 -5.78 -3.38 7.11
N ALA A 32 -5.91 -2.06 7.14
CA ALA A 32 -5.03 -1.15 6.39
C ALA A 32 -3.56 -1.30 6.81
N ALA A 33 -3.28 -1.31 8.12
CA ALA A 33 -1.94 -1.50 8.64
C ALA A 33 -1.30 -2.84 8.24
N ARG A 34 -2.07 -3.94 8.30
CA ARG A 34 -1.59 -5.26 7.87
C ARG A 34 -1.25 -5.30 6.38
N TRP A 35 -2.09 -4.73 5.53
CA TRP A 35 -1.85 -4.70 4.09
C TRP A 35 -0.62 -3.88 3.72
N VAL A 36 -0.46 -2.69 4.31
CA VAL A 36 0.75 -1.87 4.10
C VAL A 36 2.00 -2.62 4.55
N ASN A 37 1.97 -3.24 5.74
CA ASN A 37 3.09 -4.03 6.25
C ASN A 37 3.45 -5.21 5.34
N LYS A 38 2.44 -5.92 4.80
CA LYS A 38 2.68 -7.04 3.88
C LYS A 38 3.32 -6.55 2.58
N MET A 39 2.80 -5.46 2.01
CA MET A 39 3.30 -4.93 0.74
C MET A 39 4.72 -4.38 0.84
N GLU A 40 5.03 -3.62 1.89
CA GLU A 40 6.39 -3.15 2.12
C GLU A 40 7.39 -4.31 2.23
N LYS A 41 7.03 -5.37 2.96
CA LYS A 41 7.88 -6.56 3.10
C LYS A 41 8.06 -7.27 1.76
N VAL A 42 6.99 -7.50 1.01
CA VAL A 42 7.05 -8.17 -0.30
C VAL A 42 7.91 -7.37 -1.29
N LEU A 43 7.71 -6.06 -1.39
CA LEU A 43 8.50 -5.20 -2.28
C LEU A 43 9.97 -5.17 -1.88
N MET A 44 10.27 -4.98 -0.59
CA MET A 44 11.64 -4.94 -0.09
C MET A 44 12.37 -6.26 -0.32
N THR A 45 11.74 -7.39 0.04
CA THR A 45 12.33 -8.73 -0.16
C THR A 45 12.52 -9.05 -1.63
N SER A 46 11.57 -8.71 -2.50
CA SER A 46 11.70 -8.89 -3.95
C SER A 46 12.86 -8.09 -4.54
N LEU A 47 13.02 -6.82 -4.13
CA LEU A 47 14.11 -5.96 -4.62
C LEU A 47 15.48 -6.46 -4.13
N LEU A 48 15.57 -6.85 -2.86
CA LEU A 48 16.81 -7.41 -2.30
C LEU A 48 17.18 -8.73 -2.98
N PHE A 49 16.21 -9.62 -3.18
CA PHE A 49 16.42 -10.90 -3.84
C PHE A 49 16.88 -10.72 -5.29
N ALA A 50 16.18 -9.88 -6.06
CA ALA A 50 16.55 -9.59 -7.44
C ALA A 50 17.94 -8.94 -7.55
N SER A 51 18.23 -7.98 -6.67
CA SER A 51 19.56 -7.38 -6.58
C SER A 51 20.64 -8.42 -6.28
N ALA A 52 20.41 -9.29 -5.29
CA ALA A 52 21.36 -10.33 -4.91
C ALA A 52 21.67 -11.25 -6.10
N LEU A 53 20.64 -11.68 -6.84
CA LEU A 53 20.82 -12.50 -8.04
C LEU A 53 21.67 -11.80 -9.11
N ILE A 54 21.42 -10.52 -9.38
CA ILE A 54 22.20 -9.75 -10.36
C ILE A 54 23.67 -9.63 -9.92
N TRP A 55 23.92 -9.23 -8.67
CA TRP A 55 25.28 -9.12 -8.15
C TRP A 55 26.02 -10.46 -8.13
N SER A 56 25.35 -11.56 -7.75
CA SER A 56 25.92 -12.91 -7.82
C SER A 56 26.29 -13.29 -9.26
N ALA A 57 25.45 -12.96 -10.25
CA ALA A 57 25.73 -13.23 -11.65
C ALA A 57 26.93 -12.42 -12.17
N VAL A 58 27.02 -11.14 -11.80
CA VAL A 58 28.15 -10.26 -12.17
C VAL A 58 29.47 -10.78 -11.59
N ILE A 59 29.48 -11.16 -10.31
CA ILE A 59 30.68 -11.68 -9.63
C ILE A 59 31.09 -13.03 -10.21
N TYR A 60 30.14 -13.94 -10.45
CA TYR A 60 30.44 -15.29 -10.97
C TYR A 60 30.97 -15.27 -12.41
N LYS A 61 30.40 -14.43 -13.28
CA LYS A 61 30.82 -14.30 -14.68
C LYS A 61 32.03 -13.38 -14.86
N SER A 62 32.43 -12.63 -13.82
CA SER A 62 33.47 -11.58 -13.88
C SER A 62 33.26 -10.57 -15.03
N ARG A 63 32.01 -10.37 -15.45
CA ARG A 63 31.62 -9.43 -16.51
C ARG A 63 30.95 -8.21 -15.88
N TYR A 64 31.68 -7.12 -15.79
CA TYR A 64 31.24 -5.87 -15.17
C TYR A 64 30.51 -4.98 -16.17
N GLU A 65 29.39 -5.45 -16.69
CA GLU A 65 28.57 -4.66 -17.59
C GLU A 65 27.84 -3.54 -16.84
N MET A 66 28.03 -2.31 -17.32
CA MET A 66 27.43 -1.11 -16.70
C MET A 66 25.91 -1.22 -16.47
N PRO A 67 25.08 -1.72 -17.40
CA PRO A 67 23.64 -1.85 -17.17
C PRO A 67 23.28 -2.76 -16.00
N GLN A 68 24.01 -3.87 -15.82
CA GLN A 68 23.76 -4.84 -14.75
C GLN A 68 24.12 -4.26 -13.38
N LEU A 69 25.27 -3.57 -13.29
CA LEU A 69 25.71 -2.88 -12.08
C LEU A 69 24.74 -1.77 -11.66
N VAL A 70 24.29 -0.96 -12.62
CA VAL A 70 23.31 0.12 -12.38
C VAL A 70 21.97 -0.48 -11.95
N LEU A 71 21.49 -1.54 -12.61
CA LEU A 71 20.24 -2.20 -12.28
C LEU A 71 20.25 -2.79 -10.86
N GLY A 72 21.29 -3.54 -10.51
CA GLY A 72 21.46 -4.10 -9.16
C GLY A 72 21.52 -3.00 -8.09
N SER A 73 22.26 -1.92 -8.36
CA SER A 73 22.35 -0.77 -7.46
C SER A 73 21.01 -0.05 -7.29
N LEU A 74 20.26 0.17 -8.37
CA LEU A 74 18.93 0.77 -8.31
C LEU A 74 17.95 -0.05 -7.47
N MET A 75 18.00 -1.37 -7.57
CA MET A 75 17.17 -2.26 -6.76
C MET A 75 17.52 -2.18 -5.26
N LEU A 76 18.81 -2.11 -4.91
CA LEU A 76 19.23 -1.87 -3.52
C LEU A 76 18.75 -0.52 -2.99
N LEU A 77 18.95 0.55 -3.78
CA LEU A 77 18.49 1.89 -3.41
C LEU A 77 16.97 1.93 -3.23
N GLY A 78 16.22 1.22 -4.08
CA GLY A 78 14.78 1.06 -3.95
C GLY A 78 14.39 0.38 -2.64
N ALA A 79 15.06 -0.73 -2.28
CA ALA A 79 14.81 -1.43 -1.03
C ALA A 79 15.11 -0.54 0.19
N LEU A 80 16.22 0.20 0.15
CA LEU A 80 16.60 1.14 1.20
C LEU A 80 15.60 2.30 1.34
N ALA A 81 15.11 2.85 0.22
CA ALA A 81 14.10 3.90 0.23
C ALA A 81 12.79 3.43 0.88
N ILE A 82 12.35 2.20 0.58
CA ILE A 82 11.18 1.58 1.23
C ILE A 82 11.43 1.40 2.73
N PHE A 83 12.63 0.95 3.12
CA PHE A 83 12.98 0.77 4.52
C PHE A 83 12.97 2.08 5.32
N ILE A 84 13.55 3.15 4.77
CA ILE A 84 13.52 4.49 5.38
C ILE A 84 12.08 4.99 5.47
N GLY A 85 11.29 4.83 4.41
CA GLY A 85 9.87 5.19 4.39
C GLY A 85 9.06 4.45 5.47
N ARG A 86 9.32 3.16 5.63
CA ARG A 86 8.71 2.32 6.68
C ARG A 86 9.05 2.82 8.08
N ARG A 87 10.31 3.18 8.35
CA ARG A 87 10.72 3.74 9.65
C ARG A 87 9.97 5.03 9.97
N ARG A 88 9.90 5.96 9.00
CA ARG A 88 9.15 7.22 9.15
C ARG A 88 7.66 6.98 9.40
N ARG A 89 7.05 6.01 8.71
CA ARG A 89 5.64 5.64 8.92
C ARG A 89 5.41 5.09 10.34
N LEU A 90 6.28 4.20 10.82
CA LEU A 90 6.15 3.61 12.16
C LEU A 90 6.30 4.66 13.26
N SER A 91 7.18 5.65 13.09
CA SER A 91 7.31 6.73 14.08
C SER A 91 6.08 7.64 14.14
N TRP A 92 5.39 7.85 13.02
CA TRP A 92 4.15 8.65 12.98
C TRP A 92 2.92 7.91 13.51
N GLN A 93 2.96 6.59 13.67
CA GLN A 93 1.79 5.86 14.17
C GLN A 93 1.43 6.18 15.63
N ASN A 94 2.39 6.68 16.41
CA ASN A 94 2.19 6.99 17.83
C ASN A 94 1.72 8.44 18.07
N SER A 95 1.60 9.28 17.03
CA SER A 95 1.18 10.68 17.17
C SER A 95 -0.33 10.89 16.99
N PHE A 96 -1.09 9.83 16.72
CA PHE A 96 -2.54 9.91 16.56
C PHE A 96 -3.22 9.79 17.92
N GLU A 97 -4.30 10.54 18.10
CA GLU A 97 -5.12 10.49 19.31
C GLU A 97 -5.80 9.11 19.44
N ASN A 98 -5.92 8.61 20.68
CA ASN A 98 -6.66 7.38 20.99
C ASN A 98 -8.18 7.65 21.01
N SER A 99 -8.73 8.13 19.90
CA SER A 99 -10.15 8.42 19.70
C SER A 99 -10.67 7.73 18.43
N MET A 100 -11.99 7.59 18.27
CA MET A 100 -12.56 6.96 17.07
C MET A 100 -12.21 7.73 15.78
N LEU A 101 -12.18 9.06 15.86
CA LEU A 101 -11.72 9.93 14.78
C LEU A 101 -10.21 9.78 14.55
N GLY A 102 -9.41 9.75 15.62
CA GLY A 102 -7.96 9.51 15.54
C GLY A 102 -7.61 8.16 14.88
N ASP A 103 -8.37 7.11 15.18
CA ASP A 103 -8.21 5.78 14.56
C ASP A 103 -8.52 5.79 13.06
N ILE A 104 -9.56 6.51 12.65
CA ILE A 104 -9.88 6.70 11.23
C ILE A 104 -8.80 7.52 10.54
N ASP A 105 -8.35 8.61 11.14
CA ASP A 105 -7.31 9.48 10.57
C ASP A 105 -5.98 8.71 10.41
N GLN A 106 -5.64 7.87 11.40
CA GLN A 106 -4.51 6.95 11.29
C GLN A 106 -4.69 5.93 10.15
N ALA A 107 -5.90 5.38 9.98
CA ALA A 107 -6.20 4.47 8.87
C ALA A 107 -6.09 5.18 7.50
N ILE A 108 -6.57 6.42 7.38
CA ILE A 108 -6.46 7.25 6.18
C ILE A 108 -5.01 7.59 5.88
N ALA A 109 -4.21 7.92 6.89
CA ALA A 109 -2.78 8.18 6.74
C ALA A 109 -2.05 6.94 6.20
N ASN A 110 -2.33 5.76 6.75
CA ASN A 110 -1.78 4.48 6.25
C ASN A 110 -2.22 4.19 4.81
N ALA A 111 -3.50 4.38 4.47
CA ALA A 111 -4.01 4.19 3.11
C ALA A 111 -3.39 5.20 2.11
N SER A 112 -3.20 6.45 2.53
CA SER A 112 -2.56 7.49 1.73
C SER A 112 -1.08 7.19 1.48
N TYR A 113 -0.37 6.70 2.49
CA TYR A 113 1.00 6.21 2.32
C TYR A 113 1.05 5.06 1.31
N GLN A 114 0.11 4.11 1.38
CA GLN A 114 0.04 2.99 0.43
C GLN A 114 -0.15 3.45 -1.02
N VAL A 115 -1.03 4.44 -1.23
CA VAL A 115 -1.25 5.03 -2.56
C VAL A 115 0.02 5.71 -3.08
N LYS A 116 0.69 6.51 -2.25
CA LYS A 116 1.97 7.17 -2.61
C LYS A 116 3.06 6.15 -2.92
N LEU A 117 3.22 5.13 -2.07
CA LEU A 117 4.18 4.05 -2.26
C LEU A 117 3.92 3.30 -3.57
N SER A 118 2.66 2.99 -3.87
CA SER A 118 2.28 2.34 -5.13
C SER A 118 2.56 3.23 -6.35
N GLN A 119 2.30 4.54 -6.26
CA GLN A 119 2.60 5.47 -7.34
C GLN A 119 4.11 5.59 -7.61
N SER A 120 4.92 5.75 -6.57
CA SER A 120 6.38 5.76 -6.68
C SER A 120 6.92 4.41 -7.16
N GLY A 121 6.35 3.30 -6.70
CA GLY A 121 6.71 1.95 -7.11
C GLY A 121 6.50 1.71 -8.61
N LYS A 122 5.44 2.27 -9.21
CA LYS A 122 5.23 2.20 -10.67
C LYS A 122 6.33 2.91 -11.46
N TRP A 123 6.76 4.09 -11.01
CA TRP A 123 7.87 4.80 -11.66
C TRP A 123 9.17 4.01 -11.55
N ALA A 124 9.49 3.50 -10.35
CA ALA A 124 10.64 2.63 -10.16
C ALA A 124 10.57 1.37 -11.04
N TYR A 125 9.39 0.76 -11.16
CA TYR A 125 9.15 -0.41 -12.01
C TYR A 125 9.48 -0.15 -13.48
N ILE A 126 9.09 1.01 -14.02
CA ILE A 126 9.40 1.40 -15.41
C ILE A 126 10.91 1.56 -15.60
N VAL A 127 11.60 2.23 -14.67
CA VAL A 127 13.05 2.41 -14.75
C VAL A 127 13.76 1.05 -14.70
N ILE A 128 13.36 0.17 -13.77
CA ILE A 128 13.87 -1.20 -13.67
C ILE A 128 13.62 -1.99 -14.96
N ALA A 129 12.43 -1.87 -15.55
CA ALA A 129 12.08 -2.54 -16.80
C ALA A 129 13.01 -2.13 -17.95
N ILE A 130 13.25 -0.83 -18.11
CA ILE A 130 14.13 -0.29 -19.16
C ILE A 130 15.55 -0.85 -19.02
N PHE A 131 16.13 -0.77 -17.82
CA PHE A 131 17.48 -1.27 -17.59
C PHE A 131 17.57 -2.79 -17.70
N ALA A 132 16.55 -3.53 -17.27
CA ALA A 132 16.50 -4.98 -17.44
C ALA A 132 16.47 -5.40 -18.92
N VAL A 133 15.67 -4.70 -19.75
CA VAL A 133 15.63 -4.96 -21.19
C VAL A 133 16.98 -4.63 -21.83
N ILE A 134 17.53 -3.44 -21.58
CA ILE A 134 18.85 -3.03 -22.13
C ILE A 134 19.94 -4.05 -21.74
N SER A 135 19.93 -4.50 -20.49
CA SER A 135 20.89 -5.49 -20.00
C SER A 135 20.84 -6.82 -20.74
N VAL A 136 19.69 -7.22 -21.26
CA VAL A 136 19.53 -8.49 -22.00
C VAL A 136 19.84 -8.30 -23.48
N PHE A 137 19.54 -7.13 -24.05
CA PHE A 137 19.77 -6.84 -25.47
C PHE A 137 21.26 -6.71 -25.84
N ASN A 138 22.15 -6.44 -24.89
CA ASN A 138 23.59 -6.39 -25.14
C ASN A 138 24.19 -7.75 -25.57
N ASP A 139 23.55 -8.87 -25.21
CA ASP A 139 23.91 -10.20 -25.70
C ASP A 139 23.12 -10.49 -27.00
N ALA A 140 23.64 -9.99 -28.13
CA ALA A 140 22.96 -9.96 -29.43
C ALA A 140 22.51 -11.33 -30.00
N SER A 141 22.98 -12.45 -29.46
CA SER A 141 22.62 -13.79 -29.98
C SER A 141 21.24 -14.29 -29.53
N GLU A 142 20.58 -13.64 -28.56
CA GLU A 142 19.38 -14.16 -27.91
C GLU A 142 18.25 -13.13 -27.78
N TRP A 143 17.92 -12.44 -28.87
CA TRP A 143 16.87 -11.41 -28.93
C TRP A 143 15.51 -11.86 -28.32
N TRP A 144 15.18 -13.15 -28.39
CA TRP A 144 13.96 -13.72 -27.82
C TRP A 144 13.89 -13.60 -26.28
N LYS A 145 15.04 -13.60 -25.58
CA LYS A 145 15.10 -13.38 -24.13
C LYS A 145 14.69 -11.96 -23.78
N GLY A 146 15.14 -10.98 -24.57
CA GLY A 146 14.72 -9.59 -24.44
C GLY A 146 13.22 -9.41 -24.65
N ALA A 147 12.65 -10.08 -25.66
CA ALA A 147 11.21 -10.08 -25.92
C ALA A 147 10.40 -10.68 -24.76
N LEU A 148 10.86 -11.79 -24.17
CA LEU A 148 10.20 -12.44 -23.02
C LEU A 148 10.22 -11.53 -21.78
N VAL A 149 11.37 -10.92 -21.49
CA VAL A 149 11.52 -9.96 -20.38
C VAL A 149 10.58 -8.76 -20.58
N LEU A 150 10.54 -8.21 -21.80
CA LEU A 150 9.63 -7.12 -22.13
C LEU A 150 8.16 -7.50 -21.92
N ALA A 151 7.75 -8.68 -22.40
CA ALA A 151 6.39 -9.19 -22.22
C ALA A 151 6.04 -9.35 -20.73
N PHE A 152 6.96 -9.87 -19.92
CA PHE A 152 6.79 -9.99 -18.46
C PHE A 152 6.56 -8.62 -17.81
N PHE A 153 7.33 -7.60 -18.22
CA PHE A 153 7.17 -6.23 -17.70
C PHE A 153 5.84 -5.59 -18.12
N ILE A 154 5.34 -5.87 -19.33
CA ILE A 154 4.04 -5.38 -19.79
C ILE A 154 2.93 -5.97 -18.91
N VAL A 155 2.91 -7.28 -18.72
CA VAL A 155 1.89 -7.96 -17.88
C VAL A 155 1.95 -7.43 -16.45
N GLY A 156 3.14 -7.31 -15.86
CA GLY A 156 3.31 -6.79 -14.51
C GLY A 156 2.89 -5.32 -14.37
N TYR A 157 3.09 -4.49 -15.40
CA TYR A 157 2.59 -3.11 -15.41
C TYR A 157 1.06 -3.04 -15.34
N PHE A 158 0.36 -3.86 -16.14
CA PHE A 158 -1.11 -3.92 -16.10
C PHE A 158 -1.62 -4.43 -14.76
N ALA A 159 -0.97 -5.45 -14.19
CA ALA A 159 -1.29 -5.95 -12.85
C ALA A 159 -1.12 -4.85 -11.78
N ALA A 160 0.00 -4.13 -11.78
CA ALA A 160 0.27 -3.04 -10.85
C ALA A 160 -0.71 -1.86 -11.02
N ARG A 161 -1.12 -1.56 -12.26
CA ARG A 161 -2.13 -0.54 -12.55
C ARG A 161 -3.51 -0.94 -12.02
N TRP A 162 -3.91 -2.19 -12.24
CA TRP A 162 -5.17 -2.73 -11.75
C TRP A 162 -5.21 -2.76 -10.22
N GLU A 163 -4.16 -3.25 -9.57
CA GLU A 163 -4.06 -3.32 -8.11
C GLU A 163 -4.20 -1.93 -7.47
N HIS A 164 -3.48 -0.94 -8.02
CA HIS A 164 -3.54 0.44 -7.53
C HIS A 164 -4.95 1.04 -7.59
N LYS A 165 -5.61 0.92 -8.75
CA LYS A 165 -6.93 1.53 -8.97
C LYS A 165 -8.00 0.83 -8.14
N THR A 166 -7.97 -0.51 -8.10
CA THR A 166 -9.06 -1.31 -7.53
C THR A 166 -8.96 -1.43 -6.02
N PHE A 167 -7.77 -1.67 -5.47
CA PHE A 167 -7.62 -1.92 -4.04
C PHE A 167 -7.26 -0.66 -3.26
N TYR A 168 -6.17 0.01 -3.64
CA TYR A 168 -5.61 1.08 -2.81
C TYR A 168 -6.46 2.35 -2.83
N VAL A 169 -6.89 2.79 -4.03
CA VAL A 169 -7.75 3.97 -4.17
C VAL A 169 -9.13 3.71 -3.57
N SER A 170 -9.70 2.53 -3.78
CA SER A 170 -11.00 2.15 -3.20
C SER A 170 -10.96 2.13 -1.67
N GLN A 171 -9.91 1.53 -1.09
CA GLN A 171 -9.76 1.47 0.36
C GLN A 171 -9.63 2.86 0.98
N LYS A 172 -8.87 3.77 0.34
CA LYS A 172 -8.75 5.15 0.78
C LYS A 172 -10.12 5.87 0.76
N ARG A 173 -10.84 5.81 -0.37
CA ARG A 173 -12.18 6.43 -0.51
C ARG A 173 -13.18 5.90 0.51
N GLY A 174 -13.13 4.60 0.79
CA GLY A 174 -14.01 3.97 1.78
C GLY A 174 -13.71 4.35 3.23
N LEU A 175 -12.50 4.85 3.52
CA LEU A 175 -12.14 5.42 4.83
C LEU A 175 -12.52 6.90 4.90
N GLU A 176 -12.28 7.67 3.84
CA GLU A 176 -12.71 9.08 3.75
C GLU A 176 -14.22 9.23 3.91
N SER A 177 -15.01 8.37 3.24
CA SER A 177 -16.47 8.35 3.40
C SER A 177 -16.90 8.01 4.83
N MET A 178 -16.17 7.14 5.54
CA MET A 178 -16.50 6.79 6.92
C MET A 178 -16.20 7.95 7.88
N ARG A 179 -15.09 8.67 7.66
CA ARG A 179 -14.76 9.89 8.39
C ARG A 179 -15.86 10.94 8.27
N GLN A 180 -16.31 11.20 7.04
CA GLN A 180 -17.38 12.18 6.78
C GLN A 180 -18.66 11.84 7.53
N LYS A 181 -19.04 10.55 7.57
CA LYS A 181 -20.21 10.09 8.33
C LYS A 181 -20.06 10.27 9.84
N LEU A 182 -18.87 10.03 10.40
CA LEU A 182 -18.64 10.25 11.83
C LEU A 182 -18.75 11.73 12.21
N ILE A 183 -18.20 12.63 11.39
CA ILE A 183 -18.29 14.07 11.61
C ILE A 183 -19.75 14.52 11.57
N GLN A 184 -20.51 14.08 10.56
CA GLN A 184 -21.94 14.39 10.46
C GLN A 184 -22.74 13.93 11.68
N MET A 185 -22.45 12.73 12.21
CA MET A 185 -23.11 12.22 13.42
C MET A 185 -22.74 12.99 14.70
N GLN A 186 -21.58 13.66 14.70
CA GLN A 186 -21.10 14.43 15.86
C GLN A 186 -21.60 15.89 15.84
N ASP A 187 -21.90 16.42 14.64
CA ASP A 187 -22.42 17.78 14.43
C ASP A 187 -23.96 17.86 14.46
N GLU A 188 -24.68 16.73 14.50
CA GLU A 188 -26.15 16.70 14.53
C GLU A 188 -26.66 16.98 15.95
N PRO A 189 -27.34 18.12 16.23
CA PRO A 189 -27.84 18.42 17.56
C PRO A 189 -28.96 17.45 17.94
N LEU A 190 -28.88 16.87 19.14
CA LEU A 190 -29.94 16.04 19.71
C LEU A 190 -31.28 16.80 19.65
N PRO A 191 -32.37 16.20 19.13
CA PRO A 191 -33.68 16.83 19.18
C PRO A 191 -34.03 17.09 20.66
N LEU A 192 -34.35 18.35 20.97
CA LEU A 192 -34.81 18.73 22.30
C LEU A 192 -36.04 17.88 22.66
N PRO A 193 -36.10 17.31 23.87
CA PRO A 193 -37.29 16.62 24.31
C PRO A 193 -38.46 17.61 24.36
N GLU A 194 -39.53 17.33 23.61
CA GLU A 194 -40.83 18.00 23.75
C GLU A 194 -41.48 17.65 25.09
#